data_AF-A0A553EAZ8-F1
#
_entry.id   AF-A0A553EAZ8-F1
#
_cell.length_a   1.000
_cell.length_b   1.000
_cell.length_c   1.000
_cell.angle_alpha   90.00
_cell.angle_beta   90.00
_cell.angle_gamma   90.00
#
_symmetry.space_group_name_H-M   'P 1'
#
loop_
_entity.id
_entity.type
_entity.pdbx_description
1 polymer ?
#
loop_
_entity_poly.entity_id
_entity_poly.type
_entity_poly.pdbx_seq_one_letter_code
_entity_poly.pdbx_strand_id
1 'polypeptide(L)'
;MKLFLGLILLTSIVSCSNESNLLESVSKSTSEDWIKKGVKLENPYSVKNMKLALQNLKNKNASSKSNVEAIDDNFEIEPTHLYVKFEPKSEEEEAVLKHDSSVVLFDYPLDYIFTEQVLDARPKLESSEVPNYYTAIPIDSEIASVAQYETLEELYIPEEDPYFGSNLTPTQKISDKKEKLLDQLLDEA
;
A
#
# COMPACT_ATOMS: atom_id res chain seq x y z
N MET A 1 49.84 71.69 -15.74
CA MET A 1 49.94 70.85 -16.95
C MET A 1 50.13 69.40 -16.53
N LYS A 2 49.06 68.60 -16.59
CA LYS A 2 49.05 67.13 -16.76
C LYS A 2 47.59 66.74 -17.00
N LEU A 3 47.34 66.44 -18.26
CA LEU A 3 46.11 65.92 -18.85
C LEU A 3 46.05 64.42 -18.52
N PHE A 4 44.94 63.88 -18.02
CA PHE A 4 44.54 62.51 -18.36
C PHE A 4 43.01 62.35 -18.30
N LEU A 5 42.50 62.01 -19.46
CA LEU A 5 41.16 61.57 -19.83
C LEU A 5 40.92 60.17 -19.25
N GLY A 6 39.72 59.86 -18.75
CA GLY A 6 39.46 58.50 -18.25
C GLY A 6 38.03 58.22 -17.80
N LEU A 7 37.15 58.04 -18.78
CA LEU A 7 36.03 57.09 -18.87
C LEU A 7 35.16 56.80 -17.62
N ILE A 8 33.89 57.23 -17.71
CA ILE A 8 32.77 56.74 -16.90
C ILE A 8 32.56 55.24 -17.20
N LEU A 9 32.60 54.40 -16.17
CA LEU A 9 31.92 53.10 -16.17
C LEU A 9 31.18 52.92 -14.84
N LEU A 10 29.86 53.04 -14.93
CA LEU A 10 28.90 52.74 -13.89
C LEU A 10 28.79 51.21 -13.80
N THR A 11 29.42 50.58 -12.82
CA THR A 11 29.18 49.18 -12.50
C THR A 11 28.35 49.11 -11.22
N SER A 12 27.08 48.83 -11.41
CA SER A 12 26.12 48.48 -10.38
C SER A 12 26.68 47.36 -9.50
N ILE A 13 26.69 47.62 -8.20
CA ILE A 13 26.78 46.64 -7.12
C ILE A 13 25.70 45.56 -7.36
N VAL A 14 26.13 44.41 -7.90
CA VAL A 14 25.33 43.18 -7.90
C VAL A 14 25.37 42.64 -6.47
N SER A 15 24.39 43.06 -5.67
CA SER A 15 23.97 42.33 -4.48
C SER A 15 22.96 41.28 -4.96
N CYS A 16 23.44 40.05 -5.17
CA CYS A 16 22.57 38.87 -5.22
C CYS A 16 22.78 38.11 -3.93
N SER A 17 21.98 38.43 -2.90
CA SER A 17 21.68 37.46 -1.84
C SER A 17 20.79 36.40 -2.45
N ASN A 18 21.42 35.35 -3.00
CA ASN A 18 20.71 34.17 -3.46
C ASN A 18 20.39 33.31 -2.23
N GLU A 19 19.43 33.76 -1.43
CA GLU A 19 18.76 32.93 -0.44
C GLU A 19 17.63 32.22 -1.17
N SER A 20 17.99 31.37 -2.12
CA SER A 20 17.06 30.36 -2.62
C SER A 20 16.76 29.46 -1.43
N ASN A 21 15.53 29.53 -0.94
CA ASN A 21 14.93 28.59 0.01
C ASN A 21 15.34 27.16 -0.38
N LEU A 22 16.37 26.66 0.30
CA LEU A 22 16.84 25.27 0.25
C LEU A 22 16.14 24.49 1.36
N LEU A 23 14.86 24.78 1.54
CA LEU A 23 13.93 24.18 2.49
C LEU A 23 12.66 23.84 1.72
N GLU A 24 12.79 23.03 0.68
CA GLU A 24 11.66 22.26 0.19
C GLU A 24 12.20 20.96 -0.41
N SER A 25 11.68 19.84 0.11
CA SER A 25 11.85 18.45 -0.33
C SER A 25 13.09 17.62 0.08
N VAL A 26 13.72 17.88 1.24
CA VAL A 26 14.64 16.90 1.86
C VAL A 26 14.15 16.56 3.27
N SER A 27 13.14 15.70 3.39
CA SER A 27 12.86 15.02 4.67
C SER A 27 12.20 13.66 4.53
N LYS A 28 11.45 13.37 3.45
CA LYS A 28 10.77 12.07 3.35
C LYS A 28 11.58 10.93 2.73
N SER A 29 12.65 11.22 2.00
CA SER A 29 13.42 10.18 1.28
C SER A 29 14.41 9.40 2.13
N THR A 30 14.69 9.82 3.37
CA THR A 30 15.73 9.20 4.22
C THR A 30 15.16 8.18 5.22
N SER A 31 13.89 8.33 5.63
CA SER A 31 13.31 7.53 6.72
C SER A 31 12.92 6.09 6.33
N GLU A 32 12.76 5.81 5.04
CA GLU A 32 12.31 4.50 4.53
C GLU A 32 13.37 3.71 3.76
N ASP A 33 14.62 4.18 3.72
CA ASP A 33 15.71 3.47 3.03
C ASP A 33 15.97 2.06 3.60
N TRP A 34 15.59 1.83 4.85
CA TRP A 34 15.67 0.50 5.48
C TRP A 34 14.72 -0.52 4.81
N ILE A 35 13.61 -0.08 4.20
CA ILE A 35 12.67 -0.97 3.48
C ILE A 35 13.39 -1.68 2.33
N LYS A 36 14.31 -0.99 1.64
CA LYS A 36 15.13 -1.56 0.55
C LYS A 36 16.06 -2.68 1.01
N LYS A 37 16.27 -2.84 2.32
CA LYS A 37 17.06 -3.93 2.92
C LYS A 37 16.21 -5.18 3.20
N GLY A 38 14.90 -5.10 3.07
CA GLY A 38 13.99 -6.24 3.19
C GLY A 38 13.89 -7.03 1.89
N VAL A 39 13.32 -8.23 2.01
CA VAL A 39 12.94 -9.07 0.87
C VAL A 39 11.45 -8.86 0.63
N LYS A 40 11.10 -8.35 -0.57
CA LYS A 40 9.70 -8.21 -0.97
C LYS A 40 9.09 -9.60 -1.19
N LEU A 41 7.92 -9.81 -0.59
CA LEU A 41 7.10 -11.00 -0.76
C LEU A 41 6.08 -10.80 -1.88
N GLU A 42 5.66 -11.89 -2.51
CA GLU A 42 4.45 -11.87 -3.32
C GLU A 42 3.23 -11.95 -2.39
N ASN A 43 2.26 -11.06 -2.62
CA ASN A 43 1.06 -11.03 -1.80
C ASN A 43 0.08 -12.11 -2.29
N PRO A 44 -0.29 -13.10 -1.45
CA PRO A 44 -1.22 -14.15 -1.84
C PRO A 44 -2.60 -13.59 -2.23
N TYR A 45 -3.04 -12.50 -1.60
CA TYR A 45 -4.30 -11.83 -1.90
C TYR A 45 -4.22 -10.85 -3.08
N SER A 46 -3.06 -10.71 -3.73
CA SER A 46 -2.98 -9.88 -4.94
C SER A 46 -3.95 -10.41 -6.00
N VAL A 47 -4.63 -9.51 -6.71
CA VAL A 47 -5.53 -9.89 -7.80
C VAL A 47 -4.81 -10.78 -8.83
N LYS A 48 -3.51 -10.54 -9.05
CA LYS A 48 -2.67 -11.37 -9.90
C LYS A 48 -2.58 -12.82 -9.39
N ASN A 49 -2.20 -13.03 -8.13
CA ASN A 49 -2.03 -14.38 -7.57
C ASN A 49 -3.37 -15.11 -7.47
N MET A 50 -4.42 -14.41 -7.03
CA MET A 50 -5.76 -14.99 -6.94
C MET A 50 -6.31 -15.38 -8.33
N LYS A 51 -6.10 -14.57 -9.38
CA LYS A 51 -6.47 -14.94 -10.76
C LYS A 51 -5.73 -16.17 -11.26
N LEU A 52 -4.42 -16.26 -10.95
CA LEU A 52 -3.62 -17.44 -11.29
C LEU A 52 -4.12 -18.68 -10.56
N ALA A 53 -4.44 -18.56 -9.26
CA ALA A 53 -5.00 -19.63 -8.46
C ALA A 53 -6.33 -20.14 -9.04
N LEU A 54 -7.27 -19.22 -9.34
CA LEU A 54 -8.54 -19.57 -9.97
C LEU A 54 -8.34 -20.29 -11.32
N GLN A 55 -7.42 -19.82 -12.15
CA GLN A 55 -7.09 -20.47 -13.42
C GLN A 55 -6.56 -21.90 -13.21
N ASN A 56 -5.66 -22.10 -12.26
CA ASN A 56 -5.13 -23.41 -11.93
C ASN A 56 -6.23 -24.36 -11.43
N LEU A 57 -7.14 -23.87 -10.59
CA LEU A 57 -8.29 -24.65 -10.12
C LEU A 57 -9.26 -25.02 -11.25
N LYS A 58 -9.58 -24.08 -12.16
CA LYS A 58 -10.40 -24.36 -13.36
C LYS A 58 -9.75 -25.44 -14.23
N ASN A 59 -8.43 -25.38 -14.45
CA ASN A 59 -7.68 -26.37 -15.20
C ASN A 59 -7.68 -27.76 -14.52
N LYS A 60 -7.54 -27.79 -13.18
CA LYS A 60 -7.63 -29.02 -12.38
C LYS A 60 -9.04 -29.61 -12.48
N ASN A 61 -10.10 -28.80 -12.34
CA ASN A 61 -11.49 -29.24 -12.44
C ASN A 61 -11.82 -29.89 -13.79
N ALA A 62 -11.30 -29.35 -14.91
CA ALA A 62 -11.44 -29.93 -16.24
C ALA A 62 -10.83 -31.35 -16.38
N SER A 63 -9.95 -31.74 -15.46
CA SER A 63 -9.38 -33.10 -15.40
C SER A 63 -10.28 -34.02 -14.57
N SER A 64 -10.75 -35.14 -15.14
CA SER A 64 -11.75 -36.04 -14.55
C SER A 64 -11.39 -36.77 -13.22
N LYS A 65 -10.31 -36.36 -12.54
CA LYS A 65 -9.81 -36.92 -11.27
C LYS A 65 -9.58 -35.87 -10.18
N SER A 66 -10.15 -34.69 -10.34
CA SER A 66 -9.91 -33.57 -9.43
C SER A 66 -10.84 -33.59 -8.21
N ASN A 67 -10.29 -33.30 -7.02
CA ASN A 67 -11.04 -33.03 -5.79
C ASN A 67 -11.48 -31.56 -5.66
N VAL A 68 -11.30 -30.77 -6.73
CA VAL A 68 -11.67 -29.34 -6.81
C VAL A 68 -13.19 -29.22 -6.92
N GLU A 69 -13.77 -28.36 -6.10
CA GLU A 69 -15.20 -28.08 -6.13
C GLU A 69 -15.60 -27.39 -7.45
N ALA A 70 -16.88 -27.54 -7.82
CA ALA A 70 -17.40 -26.90 -9.03
C ALA A 70 -17.28 -25.36 -8.91
N ILE A 71 -16.72 -24.75 -9.95
CA ILE A 71 -16.55 -23.29 -10.06
C ILE A 71 -17.60 -22.80 -11.05
N ASP A 72 -18.34 -21.75 -10.71
CA ASP A 72 -19.25 -21.11 -11.65
C ASP A 72 -18.44 -20.55 -12.83
N ASP A 73 -18.86 -20.84 -14.06
CA ASP A 73 -18.18 -20.35 -15.26
C ASP A 73 -18.14 -18.81 -15.32
N ASN A 74 -19.12 -18.14 -14.70
CA ASN A 74 -19.21 -16.68 -14.63
C ASN A 74 -18.49 -16.09 -13.41
N PHE A 75 -17.90 -16.91 -12.54
CA PHE A 75 -17.12 -16.41 -11.43
C PHE A 75 -15.75 -15.92 -11.93
N GLU A 76 -15.50 -14.64 -11.65
CA GLU A 76 -14.30 -13.90 -12.00
C GLU A 76 -13.79 -13.16 -10.75
N ILE A 77 -12.48 -12.97 -10.69
CA ILE A 77 -11.84 -12.24 -9.61
C ILE A 77 -11.69 -10.80 -10.05
N GLU A 78 -12.32 -9.90 -9.30
CA GLU A 78 -12.18 -8.45 -9.46
C GLU A 78 -11.60 -7.85 -8.17
N PRO A 79 -10.87 -6.73 -8.25
CA PRO A 79 -10.39 -6.04 -7.07
C PRO A 79 -11.55 -5.74 -6.09
N THR A 80 -11.36 -6.07 -4.82
CA THR A 80 -12.28 -5.68 -3.73
C THR A 80 -11.65 -4.66 -2.79
N HIS A 81 -10.32 -4.74 -2.67
CA HIS A 81 -9.53 -3.96 -1.73
C HIS A 81 -8.29 -3.39 -2.41
N LEU A 82 -7.70 -2.39 -1.76
CA LEU A 82 -6.43 -1.79 -2.11
C LEU A 82 -5.46 -2.00 -0.95
N TYR A 83 -4.27 -2.51 -1.23
CA TYR A 83 -3.15 -2.37 -0.31
C TYR A 83 -2.55 -0.98 -0.50
N VAL A 84 -2.59 -0.15 0.55
CA VAL A 84 -2.23 1.26 0.49
C VAL A 84 -1.16 1.62 1.50
N LYS A 85 -0.40 2.67 1.16
CA LYS A 85 0.47 3.41 2.07
C LYS A 85 -0.11 4.79 2.31
N PHE A 86 -0.70 5.02 3.48
CA PHE A 86 -1.08 6.33 3.95
C PHE A 86 0.14 7.17 4.33
N GLU A 87 0.06 8.44 3.97
CA GLU A 87 1.11 9.44 4.14
C GLU A 87 0.56 10.69 4.87
N PRO A 88 0.09 10.54 6.13
CA PRO A 88 -0.45 11.66 6.90
C PRO A 88 0.56 12.79 7.01
N LYS A 89 0.09 14.04 6.89
CA LYS A 89 0.90 15.25 6.95
C LYS A 89 0.85 15.93 8.31
N SER A 90 -0.03 15.48 9.21
CA SER A 90 -0.25 16.07 10.53
C SER A 90 -0.61 15.00 11.56
N GLU A 91 -0.41 15.34 12.84
CA GLU A 91 -0.85 14.51 13.96
C GLU A 91 -2.38 14.37 13.98
N GLU A 92 -3.12 15.37 13.50
CA GLU A 92 -4.57 15.31 13.38
C GLU A 92 -5.02 14.25 12.35
N GLU A 93 -4.40 14.22 11.16
CA GLU A 93 -4.68 13.18 10.16
C GLU A 93 -4.34 11.78 10.70
N GLU A 94 -3.18 11.63 11.35
CA GLU A 94 -2.78 10.38 12.01
C GLU A 94 -3.78 9.96 13.10
N ALA A 95 -4.25 10.90 13.91
CA ALA A 95 -5.21 10.61 14.98
C ALA A 95 -6.55 10.13 14.41
N VAL A 96 -7.04 10.71 13.31
CA VAL A 96 -8.26 10.25 12.64
C VAL A 96 -8.06 8.85 12.07
N LEU A 97 -6.94 8.60 11.38
CA LEU A 97 -6.61 7.26 10.87
C LEU A 97 -6.60 6.21 12.00
N LYS A 98 -5.95 6.51 13.13
CA LYS A 98 -5.87 5.59 14.29
C LYS A 98 -7.18 5.43 15.05
N HIS A 99 -8.09 6.39 14.94
CA HIS A 99 -9.39 6.33 15.59
C HIS A 99 -10.35 5.39 14.85
N ASP A 100 -10.15 5.21 13.55
CA ASP A 100 -10.96 4.30 12.76
C ASP A 100 -10.64 2.84 13.10
N SER A 101 -11.56 2.20 13.81
CA SER A 101 -11.44 0.80 14.20
C SER A 101 -11.76 -0.20 13.09
N SER A 102 -12.23 0.26 11.92
CA SER A 102 -12.53 -0.65 10.79
C SER A 102 -11.26 -1.09 10.05
N VAL A 103 -10.12 -0.46 10.31
CA VAL A 103 -8.82 -0.80 9.72
C VAL A 103 -7.78 -1.09 10.79
N VAL A 104 -6.77 -1.87 10.42
CA VAL A 104 -5.57 -2.06 11.24
C VAL A 104 -4.40 -1.41 10.52
N LEU A 105 -3.75 -0.45 11.19
CA LEU A 105 -2.64 0.30 10.64
C LEU A 105 -1.31 -0.28 11.12
N PHE A 106 -0.39 -0.46 10.18
CA PHE A 106 0.99 -0.89 10.46
C PHE A 106 1.95 0.20 10.05
N ASP A 107 2.94 0.51 10.88
CA ASP A 107 3.96 1.52 10.58
C ASP A 107 5.14 0.94 9.76
N TYR A 108 4.96 -0.24 9.19
CA TYR A 108 5.90 -0.94 8.32
C TYR A 108 5.14 -1.70 7.21
N PRO A 109 5.77 -1.94 6.05
CA PRO A 109 5.13 -2.67 4.95
C PRO A 109 4.92 -4.15 5.30
N LEU A 110 3.74 -4.67 4.98
CA LEU A 110 3.34 -6.05 5.26
C LEU A 110 3.87 -7.05 4.22
N ASP A 111 4.24 -6.56 3.04
CA ASP A 111 4.76 -7.32 1.90
C ASP A 111 6.29 -7.46 1.92
N TYR A 112 6.93 -7.31 3.08
CA TYR A 112 8.38 -7.43 3.24
C TYR A 112 8.74 -8.27 4.45
N ILE A 113 9.79 -9.09 4.30
CA ILE A 113 10.48 -9.72 5.43
C ILE A 113 11.79 -8.97 5.68
N PHE A 114 12.04 -8.68 6.94
CA PHE A 114 13.25 -8.04 7.43
C PHE A 114 14.01 -8.96 8.37
N THR A 115 15.35 -8.86 8.38
CA THR A 115 16.14 -9.49 9.44
C THR A 115 16.03 -8.68 10.72
N GLU A 116 16.28 -9.32 11.88
CA GLU A 116 16.31 -8.61 13.17
C GLU A 116 17.26 -7.41 13.14
N GLN A 117 18.45 -7.55 12.52
CA GLN A 117 19.41 -6.44 12.44
C GLN A 117 18.86 -5.23 11.65
N VAL A 118 18.02 -5.47 10.64
CA VAL A 118 17.41 -4.38 9.86
C VAL A 118 16.33 -3.69 10.70
N LEU A 119 15.53 -4.45 11.46
CA LEU A 119 14.51 -3.91 12.34
C LEU A 119 15.11 -3.11 13.50
N ASP A 120 16.17 -3.63 14.13
CA ASP A 120 16.90 -2.94 15.21
C ASP A 120 17.56 -1.63 14.74
N ALA A 121 17.95 -1.60 13.46
CA ALA A 121 18.57 -0.43 12.82
C ALA A 121 17.56 0.53 12.17
N ARG A 122 16.25 0.32 12.36
CA ARG A 122 15.21 1.20 11.80
C ARG A 122 15.41 2.63 12.33
N PRO A 123 15.46 3.65 11.44
CA PRO A 123 15.53 5.03 11.87
C PRO A 123 14.37 5.36 12.82
N LYS A 124 14.68 6.02 13.93
CA LYS A 124 13.63 6.59 14.79
C LYS A 124 13.09 7.84 14.11
N LEU A 125 11.78 8.00 14.15
CA LEU A 125 11.15 9.25 13.72
C LEU A 125 11.51 10.36 14.69
N GLU A 126 11.79 11.54 14.15
CA GLU A 126 11.94 12.74 14.97
C GLU A 126 10.59 13.10 15.61
N SER A 127 10.60 13.84 16.72
CA SER A 127 9.36 14.08 17.49
C SER A 127 8.28 14.86 16.74
N SER A 128 8.62 15.51 15.62
CA SER A 128 7.71 16.26 14.77
C SER A 128 7.32 15.51 13.49
N GLU A 129 7.80 14.29 13.29
CA GLU A 129 7.52 13.49 12.10
C GLU A 129 6.39 12.51 12.36
N VAL A 130 5.47 12.43 11.40
CA VAL A 130 4.37 11.47 11.41
C VAL A 130 4.76 10.24 10.59
N PRO A 131 4.61 9.01 11.12
CA PRO A 131 4.88 7.78 10.36
C PRO A 131 3.95 7.64 9.15
N ASN A 132 4.43 6.90 8.14
CA ASN A 132 3.53 6.36 7.11
C ASN A 132 2.88 5.06 7.63
N TYR A 133 1.69 4.75 7.11
CA TYR A 133 0.92 3.58 7.53
C TYR A 133 0.54 2.69 6.36
N TYR A 134 0.62 1.40 6.56
CA TYR A 134 0.30 0.37 5.59
C TYR A 134 -0.94 -0.39 6.05
N THR A 135 -1.90 -0.58 5.14
CA THR A 135 -3.12 -1.32 5.43
C THR A 135 -3.83 -1.75 4.14
N ALA A 136 -4.81 -2.64 4.28
CA ALA A 136 -5.76 -2.96 3.22
C ALA A 136 -7.07 -2.20 3.47
N ILE A 137 -7.61 -1.54 2.45
CA ILE A 137 -8.90 -0.83 2.52
C ILE A 137 -9.84 -1.29 1.41
N PRO A 138 -11.17 -1.37 1.65
CA PRO A 138 -12.13 -1.54 0.57
C PRO A 138 -12.01 -0.42 -0.46
N ILE A 139 -12.26 -0.70 -1.74
CA ILE A 139 -12.13 0.28 -2.84
C ILE A 139 -12.97 1.55 -2.61
N ASP A 140 -14.13 1.42 -1.97
CA ASP A 140 -15.05 2.52 -1.68
C ASP A 140 -14.99 2.99 -0.22
N SER A 141 -13.88 2.73 0.49
CA SER A 141 -13.75 3.09 1.90
C SER A 141 -13.67 4.60 2.12
N GLU A 142 -14.47 5.11 3.06
CA GLU A 142 -14.43 6.53 3.45
C GLU A 142 -13.07 6.94 4.04
N ILE A 143 -12.33 5.99 4.61
CA ILE A 143 -11.00 6.24 5.18
C ILE A 143 -9.98 6.71 4.12
N ALA A 144 -10.20 6.39 2.84
CA ALA A 144 -9.38 6.87 1.73
C ALA A 144 -9.35 8.40 1.62
N SER A 145 -10.33 9.09 2.22
CA SER A 145 -10.41 10.56 2.23
C SER A 145 -9.69 11.22 3.41
N VAL A 146 -9.25 10.45 4.41
CA VAL A 146 -8.66 10.97 5.65
C VAL A 146 -7.27 11.56 5.45
N ALA A 147 -6.45 10.91 4.62
CA ALA A 147 -5.08 11.33 4.34
C ALA A 147 -4.66 10.95 2.92
N GLN A 148 -3.63 11.61 2.41
CA GLN A 148 -3.00 11.20 1.14
C GLN A 148 -2.51 9.74 1.25
N TYR A 149 -2.72 8.95 0.20
CA TYR A 149 -2.19 7.59 0.13
C TYR A 149 -1.62 7.25 -1.26
N GLU A 150 -0.76 6.25 -1.28
CA GLU A 150 -0.28 5.56 -2.48
C GLU A 150 -0.91 4.17 -2.55
N THR A 151 -1.48 3.78 -3.69
CA THR A 151 -1.88 2.40 -3.94
C THR A 151 -0.66 1.57 -4.29
N LEU A 152 -0.38 0.55 -3.48
CA LEU A 152 0.74 -0.37 -3.66
C LEU A 152 0.34 -1.58 -4.51
N GLU A 153 -0.88 -2.10 -4.32
CA GLU A 153 -1.38 -3.27 -5.03
C GLU A 153 -2.91 -3.38 -4.96
N GLU A 154 -3.55 -3.94 -5.99
CA GLU A 154 -4.95 -4.34 -5.96
C GLU A 154 -5.10 -5.72 -5.32
N LEU A 155 -6.04 -5.84 -4.39
CA LEU A 155 -6.28 -7.05 -3.63
C LEU A 155 -7.67 -7.64 -3.92
N TYR A 156 -7.73 -8.96 -3.85
CA TYR A 156 -8.98 -9.70 -3.78
C TYR A 156 -9.05 -10.43 -2.45
N ILE A 157 -9.96 -10.02 -1.57
CA ILE A 157 -10.23 -10.68 -0.28
C ILE A 157 -11.49 -11.56 -0.45
N PRO A 158 -11.34 -12.86 -0.72
CA PRO A 158 -12.47 -13.74 -1.07
C PRO A 158 -13.45 -13.94 0.09
N GLU A 159 -13.00 -13.82 1.34
CA GLU A 159 -13.85 -13.86 2.54
C GLU A 159 -14.87 -12.73 2.57
N GLU A 160 -14.60 -11.63 1.87
CA GLU A 160 -15.45 -10.46 1.74
C GLU A 160 -16.26 -10.45 0.43
N ASP A 161 -16.12 -11.47 -0.41
CA ASP A 161 -16.88 -11.59 -1.66
C ASP A 161 -18.26 -12.26 -1.42
N PRO A 162 -19.37 -11.65 -1.90
CA PRO A 162 -20.70 -12.25 -1.81
C PRO A 162 -20.82 -13.64 -2.47
N TYR A 163 -19.95 -13.96 -3.43
CA TYR A 163 -19.83 -15.29 -4.03
C TYR A 163 -19.55 -16.35 -2.97
N PHE A 164 -18.68 -16.09 -2.00
CA PHE A 164 -18.37 -17.01 -0.91
C PHE A 164 -19.30 -16.87 0.30
N GLY A 165 -20.13 -15.83 0.33
CA GLY A 165 -21.15 -15.63 1.35
C GLY A 165 -20.79 -14.57 2.40
N SER A 166 -19.94 -13.60 2.05
CA SER A 166 -19.84 -12.40 2.86
C SER A 166 -21.23 -11.74 2.95
N ASN A 167 -21.70 -11.47 4.18
CA ASN A 167 -23.06 -11.00 4.54
C ASN A 167 -24.16 -12.06 4.77
N LEU A 168 -23.83 -13.31 5.11
CA LEU A 168 -24.86 -14.22 5.61
C LEU A 168 -25.40 -13.77 6.99
N THR A 169 -26.72 -13.60 7.07
CA THR A 169 -27.43 -13.49 8.36
C THR A 169 -27.20 -14.77 9.19
N PRO A 170 -27.32 -14.75 10.53
CA PRO A 170 -27.10 -15.94 11.39
C PRO A 170 -27.89 -17.20 11.01
N THR A 171 -28.90 -17.07 10.15
CA THR A 171 -29.78 -18.12 9.65
C THR A 171 -29.35 -18.73 8.31
N GLN A 172 -28.43 -18.12 7.56
CA GLN A 172 -27.95 -18.66 6.28
C GLN A 172 -26.64 -19.39 6.48
N LYS A 173 -26.62 -20.69 6.16
CA LYS A 173 -25.41 -21.51 6.16
C LYS A 173 -24.71 -21.35 4.81
N ILE A 174 -23.41 -21.04 4.81
CA ILE A 174 -22.59 -21.19 3.60
C ILE A 174 -22.69 -22.66 3.19
N SER A 175 -22.84 -22.92 1.89
CA SER A 175 -22.77 -24.30 1.39
C SER A 175 -21.36 -24.82 1.66
N ASP A 176 -21.25 -26.01 2.28
CA ASP A 176 -19.96 -26.67 2.56
C ASP A 176 -19.04 -26.74 1.31
N LYS A 177 -19.62 -26.70 0.10
CA LYS A 177 -18.87 -26.62 -1.18
C LYS A 177 -18.20 -25.26 -1.43
N LYS A 178 -18.85 -24.15 -1.09
CA LYS A 178 -18.31 -22.80 -1.29
C LYS A 178 -17.18 -22.51 -0.30
N GLU A 179 -17.33 -22.96 0.94
CA GLU A 179 -16.28 -22.93 1.96
C GLU A 179 -15.06 -23.73 1.50
N LYS A 180 -15.27 -24.97 1.04
CA LYS A 180 -14.17 -25.77 0.48
C LYS A 180 -13.53 -25.15 -0.76
N LEU A 181 -14.30 -24.48 -1.62
CA LEU A 181 -13.74 -23.77 -2.77
C LEU A 181 -12.91 -22.55 -2.34
N LEU A 182 -13.34 -21.82 -1.32
CA LEU A 182 -12.59 -20.73 -0.70
C LEU A 182 -11.24 -21.25 -0.20
N ASP A 183 -11.24 -22.32 0.58
CA ASP A 183 -10.01 -22.95 1.08
C ASP A 183 -9.09 -23.36 -0.08
N GLN A 184 -9.64 -23.97 -1.12
CA GLN A 184 -8.86 -24.37 -2.30
C GLN A 184 -8.26 -23.18 -3.06
N LEU A 185 -8.95 -22.05 -3.08
CA LEU A 185 -8.46 -20.83 -3.73
C LEU A 185 -7.31 -20.22 -2.93
N LEU A 186 -7.44 -20.17 -1.59
CA LEU A 186 -6.41 -19.67 -0.69
C LEU A 186 -5.17 -20.57 -0.64
N ASP A 187 -5.36 -21.89 -0.70
CA ASP A 187 -4.24 -22.86 -0.74
C ASP A 187 -3.44 -22.81 -2.05
N GLU A 188 -4.06 -22.37 -3.15
CA GLU A 188 -3.46 -22.31 -4.47
C GLU A 188 -2.74 -20.97 -4.76
N ALA A 189 -3.11 -19.90 -4.05
CA ALA A 189 -2.59 -18.55 -4.22
C ALA A 189 -1.23 -18.31 -3.54
#